data_AF-A0A0J8XUV9-F1
#
_entry.id   AF-A0A0J8XUV9-F1
#
_cell.length_a   1.000
_cell.length_b   1.000
_cell.length_c   1.000
_cell.angle_alpha   90.00
_cell.angle_beta   90.00
_cell.angle_gamma   90.00
#
_symmetry.space_group_name_H-M   'P 1'
#
loop_
_entity.id
_entity.type
_entity.pdbx_description
1 polymer ?
#
loop_
_entity_poly.entity_id
_entity_poly.type
_entity_poly.pdbx_seq_one_letter_code
_entity_poly.pdbx_strand_id
1 'polypeptide(L)'
;MCGIAGIFNLYQSTPIQPELLKTINRRQSHRGPDDEGYYFDSFIGLAHRRLSIIDLSGGHQPLFNEDGSIAVVFNGEIYNFQSLVTELKQAGHIFSTYSDTEVIVHAWEEWGEQAVTRFRGMFTFAIWDTNRRQLFIARDRLGKKPLFYSQTPQGQLVFASELKVLLEHPDVNLTLRPEMTEDFFMYGYIPDPNTAYQHIFKLEAGHTMLLTPGEQLRTTPYWDLAAPESCLSWEQAQSSLIEQLEEAVKIRLIADVPLGAFLSGGVDSSAIVSMMARLQNHPVNTCAIGFNEAEYDESEYAQQIAQQYKTKHTSHIVDADDVSLIKQLNDIYDEPYADSSALPTYRVCQLARKSVKVALSGDGGDEIFGGYRRHKMHLAEQKVRQMIPSRFRKPIFGSLGKLYPKADWAPRPLRAKTTFQSLALNQVEAYASSISKLRVDEREQLFSPQYRQQLNGYNGIDQLTHHAHKAPTDDPLKLIQYLDIKTWLVGDILTKVDRASMANSLEVRAPLLDHEFIEWAYTVNSQDNIRNVQGKGVQGKYAFKKALEPYVNQDILYRPKMGFSMPISQWFRTSLKQTLYNSVLSTNMLDSGYFNVSHLKQMLQEHSDGYRDHGASLWCLLMFSQFMMKQ
;
A
#
# COMPACT_ATOMS: atom_id res chain seq x y z
N MET A 1 14.72 -5.48 -1.00
CA MET A 1 13.92 -6.68 -0.71
C MET A 1 14.05 -7.66 -1.84
N CYS A 2 13.56 -8.87 -1.64
CA CYS A 2 13.70 -9.96 -2.57
C CYS A 2 12.50 -10.07 -3.53
N GLY A 3 12.57 -11.03 -4.46
CA GLY A 3 11.43 -11.55 -5.19
C GLY A 3 11.34 -13.05 -4.98
N ILE A 4 10.13 -13.57 -4.74
CA ILE A 4 9.87 -15.01 -4.67
C ILE A 4 8.97 -15.41 -5.83
N ALA A 5 9.14 -16.63 -6.33
CA ALA A 5 8.25 -17.25 -7.30
C ALA A 5 8.20 -18.76 -7.09
N GLY A 6 7.10 -19.39 -7.48
CA GLY A 6 7.02 -20.84 -7.49
C GLY A 6 5.89 -21.39 -8.34
N ILE A 7 6.04 -22.66 -8.67
CA ILE A 7 5.06 -23.47 -9.38
C ILE A 7 4.84 -24.72 -8.52
N PHE A 8 3.59 -25.02 -8.19
CA PHE A 8 3.20 -26.18 -7.39
C PHE A 8 2.15 -26.99 -8.13
N ASN A 9 2.37 -28.29 -8.31
CA ASN A 9 1.42 -29.16 -8.96
C ASN A 9 0.36 -29.63 -7.96
N LEU A 10 -0.91 -29.26 -8.20
CA LEU A 10 -2.01 -29.56 -7.28
C LEU A 10 -2.42 -31.03 -7.27
N TYR A 11 -2.23 -31.78 -8.36
CA TYR A 11 -2.77 -33.14 -8.48
C TYR A 11 -1.74 -34.19 -8.85
N GLN A 12 -0.95 -33.94 -9.89
CA GLN A 12 0.01 -34.91 -10.42
C GLN A 12 1.44 -34.41 -10.25
N SER A 13 2.34 -35.28 -9.84
CA SER A 13 3.78 -35.01 -9.86
C SER A 13 4.26 -34.97 -11.31
N THR A 14 4.18 -33.78 -11.91
CA THR A 14 4.71 -33.52 -13.25
C THR A 14 6.01 -32.71 -13.12
N PRO A 15 7.09 -33.07 -13.83
CA PRO A 15 8.33 -32.33 -13.73
C PRO A 15 8.13 -30.85 -14.09
N ILE A 16 8.44 -29.95 -13.17
CA ILE A 16 8.40 -28.52 -13.41
C ILE A 16 9.62 -28.16 -14.26
N GLN A 17 9.38 -27.55 -15.41
CA GLN A 17 10.44 -27.22 -16.35
C GLN A 17 11.36 -26.13 -15.76
N PRO A 18 12.67 -26.39 -15.58
CA PRO A 18 13.57 -25.41 -14.98
C PRO A 18 13.64 -24.09 -15.73
N GLU A 19 13.60 -24.12 -17.07
CA GLU A 19 13.67 -22.92 -17.89
C GLU A 19 12.43 -22.04 -17.79
N LEU A 20 11.25 -22.64 -17.57
CA LEU A 20 10.02 -21.87 -17.30
C LEU A 20 10.16 -21.11 -15.97
N LEU A 21 10.55 -21.81 -14.90
CA LEU A 21 10.73 -21.19 -13.58
C LEU A 21 11.82 -20.09 -13.61
N LYS A 22 12.91 -20.30 -14.34
CA LYS A 22 13.94 -19.27 -14.56
C LYS A 22 13.40 -18.06 -15.32
N THR A 23 12.61 -18.30 -16.37
CA THR A 23 12.02 -17.24 -17.21
C THR A 23 11.10 -16.34 -16.39
N ILE A 24 10.17 -16.92 -15.63
CA ILE A 24 9.27 -16.13 -14.78
C ILE A 24 10.08 -15.38 -13.69
N ASN A 25 11.06 -16.03 -13.05
CA ASN A 25 11.85 -15.40 -11.99
C ASN A 25 12.75 -14.25 -12.49
N ARG A 26 13.13 -14.21 -13.78
CA ARG A 26 13.91 -13.10 -14.37
C ARG A 26 13.12 -11.79 -14.45
N ARG A 27 11.78 -11.84 -14.55
CA ARG A 27 10.95 -10.63 -14.64
C ARG A 27 10.95 -9.76 -13.39
N GLN A 28 11.35 -10.33 -12.25
CA GLN A 28 11.46 -9.64 -10.97
C GLN A 28 12.92 -9.43 -10.52
N SER A 29 13.88 -9.48 -11.46
CA SER A 29 15.31 -9.30 -11.17
C SER A 29 15.67 -7.93 -10.58
N HIS A 30 14.93 -6.86 -10.91
CA HIS A 30 15.10 -5.53 -10.31
C HIS A 30 14.90 -5.54 -8.79
N ARG A 31 14.08 -6.48 -8.27
CA ARG A 31 13.85 -6.58 -6.84
C ARG A 31 15.11 -7.03 -6.11
N GLY A 32 15.67 -8.14 -6.57
CA GLY A 32 16.86 -8.76 -5.99
C GLY A 32 17.98 -8.94 -7.02
N PRO A 33 18.82 -7.90 -7.23
CA PRO A 33 19.90 -7.94 -8.21
C PRO A 33 21.18 -8.62 -7.69
N ASP A 34 21.27 -8.92 -6.39
CA ASP A 34 22.50 -9.38 -5.76
C ASP A 34 22.72 -10.89 -5.93
N ASP A 35 21.65 -11.69 -6.02
CA ASP A 35 21.73 -13.16 -6.15
C ASP A 35 20.43 -13.78 -6.72
N GLU A 36 20.50 -15.02 -7.20
CA GLU A 36 19.35 -15.84 -7.59
C GLU A 36 19.51 -17.30 -7.14
N GLY A 37 18.40 -17.95 -6.81
CA GLY A 37 18.41 -19.35 -6.39
C GLY A 37 17.15 -20.11 -6.79
N TYR A 38 17.28 -21.42 -6.86
CA TYR A 38 16.25 -22.33 -7.37
C TYR A 38 16.25 -23.65 -6.59
N TYR A 39 15.07 -24.20 -6.35
CA TYR A 39 14.86 -25.53 -5.78
C TYR A 39 13.77 -26.26 -6.56
N PHE A 40 13.96 -27.57 -6.74
CA PHE A 40 13.03 -28.42 -7.48
C PHE A 40 12.81 -29.73 -6.71
N ASP A 41 11.54 -30.10 -6.59
CA ASP A 41 11.06 -31.41 -6.13
C ASP A 41 9.96 -31.89 -7.10
N SER A 42 9.55 -33.13 -6.94
CA SER A 42 8.45 -33.85 -7.57
C SER A 42 7.14 -33.05 -7.71
N PHE A 43 6.81 -32.18 -6.75
CA PHE A 43 5.57 -31.37 -6.77
C PHE A 43 5.80 -29.87 -6.89
N ILE A 44 7.02 -29.37 -6.67
CA ILE A 44 7.24 -27.94 -6.54
C ILE A 44 8.54 -27.48 -7.19
N GLY A 45 8.51 -26.26 -7.72
CA GLY A 45 9.68 -25.48 -8.11
C GLY A 45 9.62 -24.15 -7.38
N LEU A 46 10.66 -23.82 -6.62
CA LEU A 46 10.80 -22.56 -5.91
C LEU A 46 11.94 -21.74 -6.53
N ALA A 47 11.75 -20.44 -6.61
CA ALA A 47 12.75 -19.50 -7.12
C ALA A 47 12.80 -18.23 -6.29
N HIS A 48 13.99 -17.66 -6.20
CA HIS A 48 14.27 -16.47 -5.42
C HIS A 48 15.18 -15.48 -6.16
N ARG A 49 15.02 -14.20 -5.85
CA ARG A 49 15.88 -13.07 -6.24
C ARG A 49 16.28 -12.32 -4.99
N ARG A 50 17.57 -12.17 -4.72
CA ARG A 50 18.05 -11.61 -3.45
C ARG A 50 18.46 -10.15 -3.56
N LEU A 51 18.02 -9.33 -2.61
CA LEU A 51 18.72 -8.10 -2.23
C LEU A 51 19.36 -8.35 -0.87
N SER A 52 20.68 -8.35 -0.79
CA SER A 52 21.40 -8.71 0.43
C SER A 52 21.42 -7.53 1.41
N ILE A 53 20.78 -7.72 2.57
CA ILE A 53 20.61 -6.71 3.64
C ILE A 53 21.15 -7.21 4.98
N ILE A 54 20.78 -8.44 5.38
CA ILE A 54 21.28 -9.16 6.55
C ILE A 54 22.01 -10.41 6.08
N ASP A 55 23.12 -10.73 6.75
CA ASP A 55 23.98 -11.90 6.49
C ASP A 55 24.36 -12.02 5.01
N LEU A 56 25.14 -11.04 4.54
CA LEU A 56 25.45 -10.86 3.11
C LEU A 56 26.01 -12.14 2.46
N SER A 57 26.74 -12.97 3.19
CA SER A 57 27.32 -14.23 2.72
C SER A 57 26.44 -15.46 2.93
N GLY A 58 25.72 -15.57 4.04
CA GLY A 58 25.00 -16.79 4.44
C GLY A 58 23.53 -16.84 4.03
N GLY A 59 22.89 -15.70 3.75
CA GLY A 59 21.45 -15.63 3.45
C GLY A 59 21.03 -16.03 2.03
N HIS A 60 21.75 -16.93 1.35
CA HIS A 60 21.31 -17.46 0.04
C HIS A 60 19.95 -18.17 0.18
N GLN A 61 19.10 -18.06 -0.83
CA GLN A 61 17.78 -18.71 -0.81
C GLN A 61 17.48 -19.37 -2.17
N PRO A 62 16.77 -20.51 -2.22
CA PRO A 62 16.06 -21.17 -1.11
C PRO A 62 16.97 -21.62 0.04
N LEU A 63 16.52 -21.39 1.28
CA LEU A 63 17.25 -21.76 2.50
C LEU A 63 16.62 -23.02 3.09
N PHE A 64 17.44 -23.89 3.69
CA PHE A 64 17.04 -25.22 4.13
C PHE A 64 17.29 -25.44 5.63
N ASN A 65 16.59 -26.41 6.20
CA ASN A 65 16.96 -26.99 7.50
C ASN A 65 18.18 -27.91 7.36
N GLU A 66 18.64 -28.48 8.47
CA GLU A 66 19.89 -29.24 8.56
C GLU A 66 19.90 -30.51 7.69
N ASP A 67 18.73 -31.13 7.48
CA ASP A 67 18.58 -32.34 6.66
C ASP A 67 18.09 -32.08 5.23
N GLY A 68 17.79 -30.82 4.89
CA GLY A 68 17.31 -30.41 3.57
C GLY A 68 15.87 -30.78 3.25
N SER A 69 15.10 -31.31 4.22
CA SER A 69 13.71 -31.70 4.00
C SER A 69 12.72 -30.52 3.94
N ILE A 70 13.10 -29.37 4.50
CA ILE A 70 12.30 -28.15 4.47
C ILE A 70 13.07 -27.07 3.72
N ALA A 71 12.40 -26.44 2.74
CA ALA A 71 12.95 -25.34 1.94
C ALA A 71 12.07 -24.09 2.07
N VAL A 72 12.69 -22.91 2.25
CA VAL A 72 11.99 -21.62 2.28
C VAL A 72 12.48 -20.68 1.19
N VAL A 73 11.56 -19.96 0.55
CA VAL A 73 11.83 -18.70 -0.14
C VAL A 73 11.08 -17.57 0.54
N PHE A 74 11.75 -16.43 0.74
CA PHE A 74 11.32 -15.36 1.61
C PHE A 74 11.67 -13.99 1.02
N ASN A 75 10.64 -13.17 0.88
CA ASN A 75 10.75 -11.75 0.59
C ASN A 75 10.21 -10.99 1.80
N GLY A 76 11.08 -10.55 2.69
CA GLY A 76 10.66 -9.97 3.95
C GLY A 76 11.83 -9.57 4.86
N GLU A 77 11.45 -9.16 6.06
CA GLU A 77 12.30 -9.01 7.24
C GLU A 77 11.49 -9.48 8.47
N ILE A 78 12.05 -10.39 9.27
CA ILE A 78 11.50 -10.79 10.58
C ILE A 78 12.25 -10.03 11.67
N TYR A 79 11.74 -8.88 12.10
CA TYR A 79 12.46 -7.99 13.01
C TYR A 79 12.73 -8.57 14.40
N ASN A 80 11.89 -9.50 14.86
CA ASN A 80 12.06 -10.20 16.14
C ASN A 80 12.84 -11.53 16.02
N PHE A 81 13.55 -11.78 14.92
CA PHE A 81 14.24 -13.06 14.71
C PHE A 81 15.21 -13.42 15.83
N GLN A 82 15.91 -12.46 16.42
CA GLN A 82 16.90 -12.72 17.48
C GLN A 82 16.29 -13.37 18.74
N SER A 83 15.08 -12.97 19.13
CA SER A 83 14.37 -13.61 20.25
C SER A 83 13.92 -15.02 19.87
N LEU A 84 13.39 -15.18 18.65
CA LEU A 84 12.95 -16.49 18.13
C LEU A 84 14.11 -17.48 17.98
N VAL A 85 15.29 -17.04 17.53
CA VAL A 85 16.51 -17.86 17.51
C VAL A 85 16.83 -18.40 18.90
N THR A 86 16.68 -17.57 19.94
CA THR A 86 16.94 -17.99 21.33
C THR A 86 15.96 -19.06 21.78
N GLU A 87 14.66 -18.88 21.51
CA GLU A 87 13.61 -19.85 21.82
C GLU A 87 13.83 -21.18 21.07
N LEU A 88 14.12 -21.11 19.77
CA LEU A 88 14.31 -22.29 18.92
C LEU A 88 15.59 -23.06 19.28
N LYS A 89 16.69 -22.37 19.62
CA LYS A 89 17.90 -23.03 20.15
C LYS A 89 17.65 -23.75 21.48
N GLN A 90 16.79 -23.19 22.34
CA GLN A 90 16.37 -23.85 23.58
C GLN A 90 15.50 -25.09 23.33
N ALA A 91 14.73 -25.10 22.23
CA ALA A 91 13.97 -26.26 21.77
C ALA A 91 14.84 -27.32 21.06
N GLY A 92 16.10 -26.99 20.71
CA GLY A 92 17.08 -27.93 20.19
C GLY A 92 17.49 -27.73 18.72
N HIS A 93 16.97 -26.69 18.05
CA HIS A 93 17.26 -26.37 16.65
C HIS A 93 18.69 -25.81 16.45
N ILE A 94 19.36 -26.17 15.35
CA ILE A 94 20.75 -25.80 15.07
C ILE A 94 20.82 -24.85 13.86
N PHE A 95 21.10 -23.58 14.16
CA PHE A 95 21.25 -22.55 13.13
C PHE A 95 22.65 -22.58 12.49
N SER A 96 22.67 -22.48 11.17
CA SER A 96 23.84 -22.44 10.29
C SER A 96 24.16 -21.04 9.76
N THR A 97 23.18 -20.13 9.79
CA THR A 97 23.28 -18.75 9.29
C THR A 97 22.97 -17.74 10.41
N TYR A 98 23.18 -16.46 10.11
CA TYR A 98 22.71 -15.36 10.96
C TYR A 98 21.55 -14.59 10.30
N SER A 99 20.99 -15.12 9.20
CA SER A 99 19.84 -14.53 8.53
C SER A 99 18.56 -14.76 9.33
N ASP A 100 17.69 -13.77 9.32
CA ASP A 100 16.32 -13.88 9.80
C ASP A 100 15.50 -14.93 9.03
N THR A 101 15.91 -15.29 7.81
CA THR A 101 15.27 -16.32 6.97
C THR A 101 15.26 -17.70 7.64
N GLU A 102 16.36 -18.10 8.29
CA GLU A 102 16.51 -19.44 8.88
C GLU A 102 15.54 -19.68 10.05
N VAL A 103 15.15 -18.60 10.74
CA VAL A 103 14.10 -18.69 11.77
C VAL A 103 12.80 -19.23 11.20
N ILE A 104 12.46 -18.94 9.94
CA ILE A 104 11.20 -19.38 9.33
C ILE A 104 11.16 -20.90 9.21
N VAL A 105 12.30 -21.52 8.86
CA VAL A 105 12.41 -22.96 8.67
C VAL A 105 12.25 -23.68 10.02
N HIS A 106 13.05 -23.31 11.02
CA HIS A 106 12.96 -23.94 12.34
C HIS A 106 11.65 -23.63 13.08
N ALA A 107 11.07 -22.45 12.85
CA ALA A 107 9.75 -22.14 13.38
C ALA A 107 8.66 -23.03 12.77
N TRP A 108 8.77 -23.41 11.49
CA TRP A 108 7.87 -24.38 10.87
C TRP A 108 8.04 -25.79 11.46
N GLU A 109 9.28 -26.22 11.71
CA GLU A 109 9.56 -27.51 12.37
C GLU A 109 8.91 -27.59 13.75
N GLU A 110 9.05 -26.52 14.54
CA GLU A 110 8.58 -26.46 15.92
C GLU A 110 7.06 -26.23 16.04
N TRP A 111 6.51 -25.30 15.24
CA TRP A 111 5.15 -24.77 15.45
C TRP A 111 4.22 -24.96 14.24
N GLY A 112 4.71 -25.46 13.10
CA GLY A 112 3.94 -25.60 11.87
C GLY A 112 3.31 -24.27 11.43
N GLU A 113 2.04 -24.31 11.04
CA GLU A 113 1.30 -23.11 10.60
C GLU A 113 1.26 -21.99 11.63
N GLN A 114 1.31 -22.31 12.93
CA GLN A 114 1.24 -21.33 14.01
C GLN A 114 2.49 -20.44 14.10
N ALA A 115 3.59 -20.84 13.46
CA ALA A 115 4.82 -20.06 13.36
C ALA A 115 4.56 -18.62 12.90
N VAL A 116 3.68 -18.45 11.91
CA VAL A 116 3.37 -17.15 11.30
C VAL A 116 2.87 -16.11 12.32
N THR A 117 2.20 -16.57 13.38
CA THR A 117 1.65 -15.68 14.41
C THR A 117 2.74 -15.08 15.29
N ARG A 118 3.90 -15.72 15.39
CA ARG A 118 5.05 -15.27 16.22
C ARG A 118 5.95 -14.26 15.50
N PHE A 119 5.80 -14.13 14.18
CA PHE A 119 6.65 -13.25 13.38
C PHE A 119 6.21 -11.79 13.48
N ARG A 120 7.13 -10.91 13.88
CA ARG A 120 6.97 -9.44 13.83
C ARG A 120 7.81 -8.90 12.69
N GLY A 121 7.15 -8.57 11.58
CA GLY A 121 7.88 -8.26 10.35
C GLY A 121 7.03 -7.73 9.21
N MET A 122 7.67 -7.61 8.05
CA MET A 122 7.03 -7.43 6.75
C MET A 122 7.49 -8.59 5.88
N PHE A 123 6.59 -9.36 5.28
CA PHE A 123 7.00 -10.61 4.66
C PHE A 123 5.98 -11.21 3.73
N THR A 124 6.52 -11.91 2.74
CA THR A 124 5.87 -13.03 2.06
C THR A 124 6.87 -14.17 2.00
N PHE A 125 6.45 -15.38 2.37
CA PHE A 125 7.30 -16.56 2.23
C PHE A 125 6.50 -17.75 1.73
N ALA A 126 7.21 -18.70 1.15
CA ALA A 126 6.71 -20.02 0.80
C ALA A 126 7.66 -21.08 1.39
N ILE A 127 7.12 -22.02 2.13
CA ILE A 127 7.80 -23.19 2.70
C ILE A 127 7.33 -24.42 1.96
N TRP A 128 8.27 -25.26 1.55
CA TRP A 128 8.01 -26.62 1.11
C TRP A 128 8.54 -27.61 2.14
N ASP A 129 7.65 -28.43 2.68
CA ASP A 129 7.98 -29.54 3.56
C ASP A 129 7.90 -30.84 2.75
N THR A 130 9.06 -31.42 2.43
CA THR A 130 9.19 -32.64 1.62
C THR A 130 8.60 -33.86 2.33
N ASN A 131 8.73 -33.93 3.66
CA ASN A 131 8.28 -35.05 4.46
C ASN A 131 6.75 -35.11 4.51
N ARG A 132 6.10 -33.95 4.65
CA ARG A 132 4.64 -33.82 4.66
C ARG A 132 4.03 -33.62 3.28
N ARG A 133 4.85 -33.28 2.28
CA ARG A 133 4.44 -32.83 0.94
C ARG A 133 3.49 -31.64 1.02
N GLN A 134 3.87 -30.64 1.82
CA GLN A 134 3.05 -29.47 2.09
C GLN A 134 3.73 -28.20 1.62
N LEU A 135 2.97 -27.39 0.89
CA LEU A 135 3.30 -26.01 0.58
C LEU A 135 2.57 -25.09 1.54
N PHE A 136 3.31 -24.31 2.30
CA PHE A 136 2.76 -23.27 3.18
C PHE A 136 3.23 -21.90 2.73
N ILE A 137 2.28 -21.02 2.42
CA ILE A 137 2.54 -19.64 2.00
C ILE A 137 1.91 -18.68 3.00
N ALA A 138 2.59 -17.60 3.35
CA ALA A 138 2.07 -16.55 4.20
C ALA A 138 2.39 -15.16 3.67
N ARG A 139 1.47 -14.21 3.87
CA ARG A 139 1.65 -12.77 3.63
C ARG A 139 1.43 -12.01 4.93
N ASP A 140 2.30 -11.03 5.21
CA ASP A 140 2.27 -10.28 6.46
C ASP A 140 0.93 -9.59 6.75
N ARG A 141 0.73 -9.28 8.03
CA ARG A 141 -0.51 -8.75 8.63
C ARG A 141 -1.10 -7.55 7.89
N LEU A 142 -0.25 -6.69 7.35
CA LEU A 142 -0.66 -5.45 6.68
C LEU A 142 -0.42 -5.49 5.18
N GLY A 143 0.01 -6.63 4.63
CA GLY A 143 0.26 -6.80 3.20
C GLY A 143 1.39 -5.90 2.67
N LYS A 144 2.38 -5.55 3.51
CA LYS A 144 3.53 -4.73 3.13
C LYS A 144 4.34 -5.38 2.02
N LYS A 145 4.46 -6.71 2.06
CA LYS A 145 5.04 -7.48 0.98
C LYS A 145 3.93 -8.11 0.13
N PRO A 146 4.06 -8.06 -1.20
CA PRO A 146 3.03 -8.54 -2.10
C PRO A 146 3.20 -10.01 -2.47
N LEU A 147 2.09 -10.69 -2.69
CA LEU A 147 2.06 -12.01 -3.29
C LEU A 147 0.82 -12.17 -4.17
N PHE A 148 1.03 -12.59 -5.41
CA PHE A 148 0.00 -12.96 -6.37
C PHE A 148 0.03 -14.46 -6.61
N TYR A 149 -1.14 -15.02 -6.94
CA TYR A 149 -1.26 -16.42 -7.32
C TYR A 149 -2.34 -16.63 -8.37
N SER A 150 -2.21 -17.71 -9.15
CA SER A 150 -3.18 -18.17 -10.15
C SER A 150 -3.17 -19.69 -10.21
N GLN A 151 -4.34 -20.28 -10.46
CA GLN A 151 -4.44 -21.69 -10.78
C GLN A 151 -4.54 -21.88 -12.31
N THR A 152 -3.68 -22.71 -12.88
CA THR A 152 -3.70 -23.04 -14.31
C THR A 152 -4.73 -24.14 -14.62
N PRO A 153 -5.24 -24.24 -15.85
CA PRO A 153 -6.12 -25.34 -16.26
C PRO A 153 -5.52 -26.73 -16.08
N GLN A 154 -4.18 -26.83 -16.13
CA GLN A 154 -3.41 -28.06 -15.95
C GLN A 154 -3.25 -28.46 -14.47
N GLY A 155 -3.84 -27.69 -13.54
CA GLY A 155 -3.79 -27.98 -12.12
C GLY A 155 -2.46 -27.59 -11.48
N GLN A 156 -1.86 -26.48 -11.91
CA GLN A 156 -0.71 -25.88 -11.23
C GLN A 156 -1.14 -24.62 -10.49
N LEU A 157 -0.63 -24.43 -9.28
CA LEU A 157 -0.61 -23.14 -8.61
C LEU A 157 0.69 -22.43 -8.98
N VAL A 158 0.57 -21.24 -9.58
CA VAL A 158 1.70 -20.34 -9.85
C VAL A 158 1.58 -19.17 -8.90
N PHE A 159 2.67 -18.81 -8.21
CA PHE A 159 2.69 -17.67 -7.29
C PHE A 159 3.99 -16.86 -7.43
N ALA A 160 3.92 -15.56 -7.15
CA ALA A 160 5.10 -14.68 -7.14
C ALA A 160 4.87 -13.35 -6.43
N SER A 161 5.94 -12.59 -6.20
CA SER A 161 5.89 -11.23 -5.60
C SER A 161 5.29 -10.15 -6.52
N GLU A 162 5.32 -10.35 -7.83
CA GLU A 162 4.87 -9.39 -8.84
C GLU A 162 3.91 -10.03 -9.83
N LEU A 163 2.87 -9.30 -10.21
CA LEU A 163 1.83 -9.82 -11.09
C LEU A 163 2.41 -10.12 -12.47
N LYS A 164 3.32 -9.28 -12.97
CA LYS A 164 4.03 -9.51 -14.26
C LYS A 164 4.85 -10.79 -14.31
N VAL A 165 5.18 -11.41 -13.17
CA VAL A 165 5.86 -12.71 -13.14
C VAL A 165 4.90 -13.83 -13.53
N LEU A 166 3.65 -13.76 -13.11
CA LEU A 166 2.62 -14.75 -13.45
C LEU A 166 2.22 -14.65 -14.94
N LEU A 167 2.25 -13.44 -15.51
CA LEU A 167 1.86 -13.21 -16.91
C LEU A 167 2.79 -13.89 -17.92
N GLU A 168 4.01 -14.26 -17.51
CA GLU A 168 4.95 -15.01 -18.36
C GLU A 168 4.67 -16.51 -18.41
N HIS A 169 3.82 -17.03 -17.51
CA HIS A 169 3.48 -18.44 -17.51
C HIS A 169 2.45 -18.71 -18.62
N PRO A 170 2.73 -19.59 -19.59
CA PRO A 170 1.94 -19.73 -20.82
C PRO A 170 0.49 -20.18 -20.56
N ASP A 171 0.28 -20.93 -19.47
CA ASP A 171 -1.05 -21.44 -19.10
C ASP A 171 -1.85 -20.54 -18.13
N VAL A 172 -1.30 -19.39 -17.72
CA VAL A 172 -2.06 -18.45 -16.88
C VAL A 172 -3.09 -17.71 -17.74
N ASN A 173 -4.35 -17.74 -17.32
CA ASN A 173 -5.44 -17.11 -18.07
C ASN A 173 -5.45 -15.58 -17.86
N LEU A 174 -5.19 -14.86 -18.95
CA LEU A 174 -5.08 -13.39 -18.99
C LEU A 174 -6.41 -12.68 -19.32
N THR A 175 -7.55 -13.36 -19.16
CA THR A 175 -8.86 -12.72 -19.33
C THR A 175 -9.05 -11.60 -18.31
N LEU A 176 -9.30 -10.37 -18.79
CA LEU A 176 -9.57 -9.22 -17.93
C LEU A 176 -10.89 -9.39 -17.19
N ARG A 177 -10.93 -8.99 -15.91
CA ARG A 177 -12.16 -8.94 -15.12
C ARG A 177 -12.98 -7.71 -15.54
N PRO A 178 -14.26 -7.83 -15.95
CA PRO A 178 -15.08 -6.66 -16.28
C PRO A 178 -15.18 -5.61 -15.18
N GLU A 179 -15.25 -6.03 -13.92
CA GLU A 179 -15.37 -5.19 -12.73
C GLU A 179 -14.11 -4.39 -12.42
N MET A 180 -12.95 -4.73 -13.01
CA MET A 180 -11.67 -4.05 -12.74
C MET A 180 -11.72 -2.55 -13.08
N THR A 181 -12.48 -2.16 -14.10
CA THR A 181 -12.65 -0.75 -14.49
C THR A 181 -13.47 0.01 -13.44
N GLU A 182 -14.55 -0.56 -12.92
CA GLU A 182 -15.36 0.03 -11.83
C GLU A 182 -14.54 0.19 -10.54
N ASP A 183 -13.78 -0.83 -10.16
CA ASP A 183 -12.86 -0.80 -9.01
C ASP A 183 -11.81 0.31 -9.19
N PHE A 184 -11.11 0.30 -10.34
CA PHE A 184 -10.02 1.25 -10.61
C PHE A 184 -10.50 2.70 -10.62
N PHE A 185 -11.62 3.03 -11.27
CA PHE A 185 -12.12 4.42 -11.27
C PHE A 185 -12.72 4.84 -9.92
N MET A 186 -13.09 3.89 -9.05
CA MET A 186 -13.41 4.19 -7.66
C MET A 186 -12.14 4.50 -6.87
N TYR A 187 -11.22 3.54 -6.76
CA TYR A 187 -10.14 3.59 -5.78
C TYR A 187 -8.87 4.26 -6.33
N GLY A 188 -8.67 4.21 -7.64
CA GLY A 188 -7.40 4.50 -8.32
C GLY A 188 -6.46 3.30 -8.36
N TYR A 189 -6.88 2.14 -7.86
CA TYR A 189 -6.18 0.87 -7.84
C TYR A 189 -7.22 -0.25 -7.76
N ILE A 190 -6.80 -1.50 -7.86
CA ILE A 190 -7.71 -2.65 -7.69
C ILE A 190 -7.52 -3.22 -6.27
N PRO A 191 -8.55 -3.26 -5.42
CA PRO A 191 -8.43 -3.75 -4.05
C PRO A 191 -8.26 -5.27 -3.99
N ASP A 192 -7.54 -5.75 -2.96
CA ASP A 192 -7.45 -7.18 -2.63
C ASP A 192 -8.86 -7.81 -2.45
N PRO A 193 -9.03 -9.11 -2.75
CA PRO A 193 -8.05 -10.07 -3.31
C PRO A 193 -7.90 -9.98 -4.83
N ASN A 194 -8.52 -9.00 -5.49
CA ASN A 194 -8.66 -8.96 -6.94
C ASN A 194 -7.44 -8.31 -7.64
N THR A 195 -7.25 -8.63 -8.93
CA THR A 195 -6.26 -8.00 -9.85
C THR A 195 -6.96 -7.42 -11.09
N ALA A 196 -6.27 -6.99 -12.14
CA ALA A 196 -6.95 -6.70 -13.42
C ALA A 196 -7.54 -7.95 -14.11
N TYR A 197 -7.11 -9.15 -13.72
CA TYR A 197 -7.42 -10.41 -14.39
C TYR A 197 -8.42 -11.26 -13.60
N GLN A 198 -9.22 -12.05 -14.31
CA GLN A 198 -10.30 -12.88 -13.74
C GLN A 198 -9.78 -14.04 -12.88
N HIS A 199 -8.61 -14.57 -13.20
CA HIS A 199 -8.07 -15.80 -12.61
C HIS A 199 -6.76 -15.60 -11.83
N ILE A 200 -6.34 -14.35 -11.64
CA ILE A 200 -5.16 -14.00 -10.85
C ILE A 200 -5.61 -13.20 -9.63
N PHE A 201 -5.14 -13.62 -8.46
CA PHE A 201 -5.54 -13.07 -7.18
C PHE A 201 -4.33 -12.60 -6.39
N LYS A 202 -4.55 -11.61 -5.52
CA LYS A 202 -3.62 -11.23 -4.45
C LYS A 202 -3.93 -12.10 -3.24
N LEU A 203 -2.93 -12.70 -2.61
CA LEU A 203 -3.13 -13.28 -1.29
C LEU A 203 -3.41 -12.14 -0.32
N GLU A 204 -4.56 -12.11 0.34
CA GLU A 204 -4.95 -11.00 1.22
C GLU A 204 -3.93 -10.78 2.36
N ALA A 205 -3.85 -9.53 2.84
CA ALA A 205 -3.03 -9.20 4.01
C ALA A 205 -3.44 -10.03 5.25
N GLY A 206 -2.47 -10.54 6.00
CA GLY A 206 -2.72 -11.36 7.19
C GLY A 206 -3.36 -12.73 6.88
N HIS A 207 -3.12 -13.28 5.69
CA HIS A 207 -3.60 -14.60 5.28
C HIS A 207 -2.46 -15.58 4.98
N THR A 208 -2.77 -16.86 5.14
CA THR A 208 -1.95 -18.00 4.75
C THR A 208 -2.67 -18.89 3.73
N MET A 209 -1.90 -19.76 3.09
CA MET A 209 -2.38 -20.83 2.22
C MET A 209 -1.55 -22.07 2.53
N LEU A 210 -2.21 -23.14 3.00
CA LEU A 210 -1.61 -24.46 3.17
C LEU A 210 -2.17 -25.39 2.10
N LEU A 211 -1.32 -26.10 1.39
CA LEU A 211 -1.71 -27.02 0.34
C LEU A 211 -0.93 -28.33 0.41
N THR A 212 -1.68 -29.42 0.33
CA THR A 212 -1.19 -30.76 0.03
C THR A 212 -1.68 -31.17 -1.37
N PRO A 213 -0.95 -31.99 -2.15
CA PRO A 213 -1.45 -32.50 -3.41
C PRO A 213 -2.83 -33.18 -3.25
N GLY A 214 -3.79 -32.77 -4.07
CA GLY A 214 -5.18 -33.22 -4.06
C GLY A 214 -6.15 -32.24 -3.39
N GLU A 215 -5.65 -31.27 -2.62
CA GLU A 215 -6.49 -30.32 -1.89
C GLU A 215 -6.96 -29.15 -2.76
N GLN A 216 -8.11 -28.58 -2.38
CA GLN A 216 -8.61 -27.35 -3.01
C GLN A 216 -7.87 -26.14 -2.48
N LEU A 217 -7.65 -25.16 -3.35
CA LEU A 217 -7.05 -23.90 -2.96
C LEU A 217 -7.94 -23.17 -1.94
N ARG A 218 -7.39 -22.89 -0.76
CA ARG A 218 -8.06 -22.12 0.29
C ARG A 218 -7.07 -21.18 0.96
N THR A 219 -7.51 -19.95 1.19
CA THR A 219 -6.81 -18.99 2.03
C THR A 219 -7.46 -18.92 3.42
N THR A 220 -6.66 -18.70 4.44
CA THR A 220 -7.12 -18.61 5.84
C THR A 220 -6.53 -17.35 6.49
N PRO A 221 -7.35 -16.48 7.11
CA PRO A 221 -6.83 -15.35 7.87
C PRO A 221 -6.14 -15.88 9.14
N TYR A 222 -4.94 -15.35 9.42
CA TYR A 222 -4.24 -15.57 10.70
C TYR A 222 -4.17 -14.30 11.55
N TRP A 223 -4.53 -13.14 10.98
CA TRP A 223 -4.54 -11.87 11.70
C TRP A 223 -5.66 -10.94 11.21
N ASP A 224 -6.31 -10.27 12.15
CA ASP A 224 -7.15 -9.11 11.92
C ASP A 224 -7.01 -8.14 13.11
N LEU A 225 -7.34 -6.87 12.90
CA LEU A 225 -7.30 -5.85 13.94
C LEU A 225 -8.50 -6.02 14.88
N ALA A 226 -8.25 -6.45 16.11
CA ALA A 226 -9.28 -6.69 17.11
C ALA A 226 -9.91 -5.40 17.66
N ALA A 227 -11.12 -5.52 18.22
CA ALA A 227 -11.69 -4.45 19.04
C ALA A 227 -10.79 -4.20 20.26
N PRO A 228 -10.47 -2.94 20.60
CA PRO A 228 -9.80 -2.66 21.85
C PRO A 228 -10.76 -2.96 23.01
N GLU A 229 -10.37 -3.85 23.92
CA GLU A 229 -11.17 -4.19 25.13
C GLU A 229 -11.43 -2.95 26.00
N SER A 230 -10.44 -2.06 26.07
CA SER A 230 -10.53 -0.75 26.70
C SER A 230 -9.69 0.27 25.93
N CYS A 231 -10.04 1.55 26.06
CA CYS A 231 -9.24 2.63 25.52
C CYS A 231 -8.33 3.21 26.61
N LEU A 232 -7.13 3.61 26.22
CA LEU A 232 -6.17 4.28 27.10
C LEU A 232 -6.71 5.63 27.58
N SER A 233 -6.31 6.03 28.79
CA SER A 233 -6.45 7.43 29.22
C SER A 233 -5.51 8.32 28.42
N TRP A 234 -5.78 9.63 28.43
CA TRP A 234 -4.91 10.62 27.77
C TRP A 234 -3.47 10.56 28.30
N GLU A 235 -3.30 10.44 29.61
CA GLU A 235 -2.00 10.39 30.27
C GLU A 235 -1.23 9.13 29.88
N GLN A 236 -1.91 7.98 29.82
CA GLN A 236 -1.32 6.70 29.41
C GLN A 236 -0.92 6.72 27.93
N ALA A 237 -1.78 7.25 27.06
CA ALA A 237 -1.48 7.41 25.65
C ALA A 237 -0.26 8.32 25.47
N GLN A 238 -0.20 9.46 26.16
CA GLN A 238 0.90 10.40 26.07
C GLN A 238 2.23 9.80 26.59
N SER A 239 2.21 9.07 27.71
CA SER A 239 3.44 8.51 28.31
C SER A 239 4.01 7.35 27.51
N SER A 240 3.17 6.50 26.92
CA SER A 240 3.60 5.31 26.19
C SER A 240 3.89 5.54 24.71
N LEU A 241 3.34 6.60 24.08
CA LEU A 241 3.47 6.80 22.62
C LEU A 241 4.91 6.85 22.14
N ILE A 242 5.77 7.58 22.84
CA ILE A 242 7.19 7.71 22.45
C ILE A 242 7.93 6.39 22.64
N GLU A 243 7.65 5.64 23.70
CA GLU A 243 8.23 4.32 23.92
C GLU A 243 7.83 3.35 22.80
N GLN A 244 6.54 3.30 22.46
CA GLN A 244 6.02 2.45 21.38
C GLN A 244 6.60 2.84 20.01
N LEU A 245 6.72 4.15 19.75
CA LEU A 245 7.34 4.66 18.53
C LEU A 245 8.83 4.34 18.45
N GLU A 246 9.56 4.55 19.55
CA GLU A 246 11.00 4.29 19.65
C GLU A 246 11.29 2.80 19.43
N GLU A 247 10.51 1.91 20.02
CA GLU A 247 10.61 0.46 19.80
C GLU A 247 10.30 0.09 18.34
N ALA A 248 9.21 0.62 17.77
CA ALA A 248 8.86 0.36 16.37
C ALA A 248 9.95 0.79 15.39
N VAL A 249 10.65 1.91 15.67
CA VAL A 249 11.81 2.37 14.89
C VAL A 249 13.03 1.49 15.15
N LYS A 250 13.35 1.20 16.41
CA LYS A 250 14.54 0.46 16.84
C LYS A 250 14.64 -0.90 16.17
N ILE A 251 13.58 -1.70 16.16
CA ILE A 251 13.62 -3.04 15.55
C ILE A 251 13.82 -3.01 14.03
N ARG A 252 13.57 -1.87 13.38
CA ARG A 252 13.77 -1.66 11.93
C ARG A 252 15.15 -1.12 11.60
N LEU A 253 16.00 -0.86 12.59
CA LEU A 253 17.40 -0.44 12.39
C LEU A 253 18.35 -1.63 12.22
N ILE A 254 17.87 -2.88 12.30
CA ILE A 254 18.71 -4.06 12.09
C ILE A 254 19.03 -4.22 10.60
N ALA A 255 20.28 -3.97 10.20
CA ALA A 255 20.78 -4.20 8.84
C ALA A 255 22.33 -4.24 8.84
N ASP A 256 22.93 -5.03 7.94
CA ASP A 256 24.40 -5.06 7.72
C ASP A 256 24.83 -4.05 6.63
N VAL A 257 23.90 -3.23 6.15
CA VAL A 257 24.07 -2.27 5.06
C VAL A 257 23.63 -0.86 5.49
N PRO A 258 24.11 0.21 4.82
CA PRO A 258 23.74 1.57 5.18
C PRO A 258 22.21 1.81 5.14
N LEU A 259 21.73 2.42 6.22
CA LEU A 259 20.35 2.85 6.44
C LEU A 259 20.17 4.34 6.17
N GLY A 260 18.98 4.73 5.72
CA GLY A 260 18.55 6.11 5.62
C GLY A 260 17.07 6.29 5.95
N ALA A 261 16.55 7.48 5.65
CA ALA A 261 15.14 7.80 5.80
C ALA A 261 14.64 8.79 4.74
N PHE A 262 13.36 8.67 4.39
CA PHE A 262 12.65 9.70 3.64
C PHE A 262 12.23 10.83 4.59
N LEU A 263 12.57 12.07 4.23
CA LEU A 263 12.31 13.25 5.04
C LEU A 263 11.54 14.30 4.24
N SER A 264 10.22 14.35 4.43
CA SER A 264 9.32 15.34 3.81
C SER A 264 9.18 16.63 4.62
N GLY A 265 9.75 16.66 5.85
CA GLY A 265 9.43 17.70 6.83
C GLY A 265 7.98 17.63 7.34
N GLY A 266 7.20 16.61 6.98
CA GLY A 266 5.92 16.30 7.62
C GLY A 266 6.09 15.69 9.01
N VAL A 267 5.01 15.68 9.80
CA VAL A 267 4.99 15.17 11.19
C VAL A 267 5.57 13.76 11.27
N ASP A 268 5.14 12.85 10.40
CA ASP A 268 5.49 11.43 10.51
C ASP A 268 6.95 11.17 10.15
N SER A 269 7.44 11.68 9.03
CA SER A 269 8.85 11.53 8.66
C SER A 269 9.77 12.22 9.67
N SER A 270 9.34 13.33 10.27
CA SER A 270 10.10 14.01 11.32
C SER A 270 10.15 13.16 12.59
N ALA A 271 9.05 12.48 12.94
CA ALA A 271 9.00 11.53 14.04
C ALA A 271 9.98 10.37 13.83
N ILE A 272 10.00 9.78 12.62
CA ILE A 272 10.94 8.70 12.29
C ILE A 272 12.38 9.19 12.39
N VAL A 273 12.74 10.29 11.73
CA VAL A 273 14.13 10.80 11.74
C VAL A 273 14.59 11.20 13.13
N SER A 274 13.72 11.82 13.95
CA SER A 274 14.05 12.18 15.32
C SER A 274 14.33 10.96 16.20
N MET A 275 13.55 9.87 16.06
CA MET A 275 13.82 8.63 16.80
C MET A 275 15.10 7.94 16.29
N MET A 276 15.29 7.85 14.96
CA MET A 276 16.52 7.29 14.39
C MET A 276 17.77 8.00 14.89
N ALA A 277 17.76 9.34 14.91
CA ALA A 277 18.89 10.15 15.35
C ALA A 277 19.20 10.00 16.85
N ARG A 278 18.22 9.59 17.67
CA ARG A 278 18.42 9.30 19.10
C ARG A 278 18.94 7.88 19.34
N LEU A 279 18.59 6.95 18.47
CA LEU A 279 18.97 5.53 18.55
C LEU A 279 20.32 5.22 17.89
N GLN A 280 20.91 6.18 17.17
CA GLN A 280 22.17 6.00 16.43
C GLN A 280 23.23 7.02 16.87
N ASN A 281 24.49 6.59 16.85
CA ASN A 281 25.64 7.44 17.22
C ASN A 281 26.27 8.19 16.02
N HIS A 282 25.76 7.97 14.81
CA HIS A 282 26.22 8.61 13.59
C HIS A 282 25.06 9.37 12.92
N PRO A 283 25.34 10.39 12.10
CA PRO A 283 24.30 11.10 11.36
C PRO A 283 23.41 10.15 10.54
N VAL A 284 22.10 10.33 10.66
CA VAL A 284 21.12 9.61 9.82
C VAL A 284 21.27 10.09 8.37
N ASN A 285 21.31 9.19 7.40
CA ASN A 285 21.19 9.56 5.99
C ASN A 285 19.73 9.94 5.71
N THR A 286 19.46 11.16 5.26
CA THR A 286 18.10 11.57 4.93
C THR A 286 18.00 12.03 3.49
N CYS A 287 16.88 11.75 2.85
CA CYS A 287 16.62 12.23 1.50
C CYS A 287 15.23 12.84 1.36
N ALA A 288 15.16 13.89 0.56
CA ALA A 288 13.93 14.59 0.22
C ALA A 288 13.88 14.83 -1.29
N ILE A 289 12.68 15.01 -1.80
CA ILE A 289 12.49 15.58 -3.13
C ILE A 289 11.59 16.81 -3.03
N GLY A 290 11.92 17.82 -3.84
CA GLY A 290 11.16 19.06 -3.96
C GLY A 290 10.58 19.22 -5.35
N PHE A 291 9.76 20.25 -5.51
CA PHE A 291 9.18 20.66 -6.79
C PHE A 291 9.47 22.14 -7.04
N ASN A 292 9.42 22.58 -8.31
CA ASN A 292 9.65 23.99 -8.64
C ASN A 292 8.49 24.89 -8.16
N GLU A 293 7.30 24.33 -8.02
CA GLU A 293 6.10 25.02 -7.57
C GLU A 293 6.06 25.07 -6.03
N ALA A 294 6.14 26.29 -5.46
CA ALA A 294 6.20 26.53 -4.01
C ALA A 294 5.02 25.94 -3.22
N GLU A 295 3.83 25.78 -3.83
CA GLU A 295 2.67 25.15 -3.17
C GLU A 295 2.85 23.64 -2.92
N TYR A 296 3.82 23.02 -3.59
CA TYR A 296 4.11 21.59 -3.54
C TYR A 296 5.50 21.28 -2.96
N ASP A 297 6.32 22.30 -2.67
CA ASP A 297 7.68 22.11 -2.15
C ASP A 297 7.72 22.07 -0.62
N GLU A 298 8.17 20.93 -0.06
CA GLU A 298 8.34 20.73 1.38
C GLU A 298 9.82 20.80 1.82
N SER A 299 10.72 21.16 0.90
CA SER A 299 12.19 21.08 1.07
C SER A 299 12.70 21.90 2.27
N GLU A 300 12.18 23.10 2.50
CA GLU A 300 12.59 23.96 3.62
C GLU A 300 12.35 23.31 4.98
N TYR A 301 11.23 22.61 5.14
CA TYR A 301 10.89 21.95 6.39
C TYR A 301 11.69 20.68 6.62
N ALA A 302 11.97 19.94 5.55
CA ALA A 302 12.91 18.83 5.59
C ALA A 302 14.30 19.32 6.04
N GLN A 303 14.74 20.48 5.53
CA GLN A 303 16.01 21.09 5.89
C GLN A 303 16.06 21.50 7.37
N GLN A 304 14.96 22.01 7.95
CA GLN A 304 14.90 22.34 9.39
C GLN A 304 15.15 21.12 10.28
N ILE A 305 14.50 19.99 10.00
CA ILE A 305 14.73 18.72 10.74
C ILE A 305 16.15 18.22 10.52
N ALA A 306 16.61 18.27 9.27
CA ALA A 306 17.97 17.86 8.92
C ALA A 306 19.02 18.64 9.70
N GLN A 307 18.84 19.96 9.87
CA GLN A 307 19.72 20.81 10.67
C GLN A 307 19.61 20.52 12.17
N GLN A 308 18.39 20.39 12.69
CA GLN A 308 18.12 20.09 14.11
C GLN A 308 18.84 18.81 14.55
N TYR A 309 18.76 17.74 13.73
CA TYR A 309 19.35 16.44 14.02
C TYR A 309 20.69 16.19 13.33
N LYS A 310 21.26 17.21 12.66
CA LYS A 310 22.55 17.14 11.95
C LYS A 310 22.66 15.92 11.02
N THR A 311 21.59 15.64 10.29
CA THR A 311 21.51 14.48 9.39
C THR A 311 22.38 14.71 8.14
N LYS A 312 22.84 13.63 7.50
CA LYS A 312 23.46 13.70 6.17
C LYS A 312 22.36 13.81 5.10
N HIS A 313 21.90 15.03 4.89
CA HIS A 313 20.73 15.32 4.05
C HIS A 313 21.08 15.48 2.57
N THR A 314 20.28 14.87 1.70
CA THR A 314 20.33 15.05 0.24
C THR A 314 18.95 15.40 -0.30
N SER A 315 18.84 16.48 -1.07
CA SER A 315 17.59 16.87 -1.72
C SER A 315 17.76 16.99 -3.24
N HIS A 316 16.68 16.75 -3.99
CA HIS A 316 16.64 16.92 -5.44
C HIS A 316 15.29 17.48 -5.88
N ILE A 317 15.28 18.39 -6.84
CA ILE A 317 14.04 18.95 -7.41
C ILE A 317 13.59 18.06 -8.58
N VAL A 318 12.32 17.69 -8.62
CA VAL A 318 11.78 16.87 -9.72
C VAL A 318 11.25 17.78 -10.83
N ASP A 319 11.80 17.63 -12.03
CA ASP A 319 11.33 18.33 -13.22
C ASP A 319 10.07 17.67 -13.82
N ALA A 320 9.20 18.50 -14.40
CA ALA A 320 7.90 18.11 -14.94
C ALA A 320 7.95 17.30 -16.25
N ASP A 321 9.08 17.34 -16.96
CA ASP A 321 9.14 16.95 -18.37
C ASP A 321 9.40 15.46 -18.62
N ASP A 322 9.42 14.63 -17.57
CA ASP A 322 9.74 13.22 -17.73
C ASP A 322 8.52 12.34 -18.07
N VAL A 323 7.98 12.53 -19.27
CA VAL A 323 6.94 11.66 -19.87
C VAL A 323 7.35 10.19 -19.87
N SER A 324 8.66 9.91 -19.93
CA SER A 324 9.16 8.53 -19.94
C SER A 324 8.85 7.79 -18.63
N LEU A 325 8.76 8.51 -17.50
CA LEU A 325 8.37 7.90 -16.24
C LEU A 325 6.93 7.39 -16.25
N ILE A 326 6.00 8.04 -16.94
CA ILE A 326 4.59 7.61 -16.94
C ILE A 326 4.47 6.19 -17.50
N LYS A 327 5.18 5.89 -18.60
CA LYS A 327 5.24 4.54 -19.18
C LYS A 327 5.88 3.55 -18.21
N GLN A 328 6.99 3.96 -17.58
CA GLN A 328 7.71 3.14 -16.62
C GLN A 328 6.85 2.82 -15.38
N LEU A 329 6.03 3.74 -14.89
CA LEU A 329 5.12 3.48 -13.76
C LEU A 329 4.15 2.33 -14.10
N ASN A 330 3.60 2.31 -15.31
CA ASN A 330 2.72 1.21 -15.74
C ASN A 330 3.46 -0.15 -15.83
N ASP A 331 4.77 -0.16 -16.09
CA ASP A 331 5.59 -1.38 -15.96
C ASP A 331 5.86 -1.76 -14.50
N ILE A 332 5.99 -0.78 -13.61
CA ILE A 332 6.34 -0.98 -12.20
C ILE A 332 5.14 -1.53 -11.39
N TYR A 333 3.93 -1.05 -11.66
CA TYR A 333 2.72 -1.37 -10.89
C TYR A 333 1.94 -2.59 -11.36
N ASP A 334 2.31 -3.17 -12.51
CA ASP A 334 1.76 -4.41 -13.12
C ASP A 334 0.28 -4.37 -13.55
N GLU A 335 -0.52 -3.45 -13.03
CA GLU A 335 -1.93 -3.23 -13.35
C GLU A 335 -2.28 -1.72 -13.24
N PRO A 336 -3.47 -1.25 -13.65
CA PRO A 336 -3.84 0.15 -13.55
C PRO A 336 -3.67 0.70 -12.13
N TYR A 337 -2.87 1.74 -11.98
CA TYR A 337 -2.58 2.38 -10.70
C TYR A 337 -2.46 3.90 -10.85
N ALA A 338 -3.19 4.67 -10.04
CA ALA A 338 -3.44 6.10 -10.23
C ALA A 338 -3.22 6.97 -8.98
N ASP A 339 -2.38 6.53 -8.04
CA ASP A 339 -1.80 7.48 -7.08
C ASP A 339 -0.78 8.36 -7.79
N SER A 340 -1.09 9.65 -7.91
CA SER A 340 -0.20 10.63 -8.54
C SER A 340 1.14 10.76 -7.81
N SER A 341 1.19 10.40 -6.52
CA SER A 341 2.40 10.45 -5.72
C SER A 341 3.37 9.29 -6.01
N ALA A 342 2.99 8.33 -6.88
CA ALA A 342 3.87 7.26 -7.35
C ALA A 342 5.14 7.77 -8.03
N LEU A 343 5.03 8.81 -8.87
CA LEU A 343 6.17 9.41 -9.56
C LEU A 343 7.19 10.00 -8.57
N PRO A 344 6.79 10.88 -7.63
CA PRO A 344 7.73 11.41 -6.66
C PRO A 344 8.26 10.31 -5.72
N THR A 345 7.44 9.31 -5.34
CA THR A 345 7.95 8.15 -4.58
C THR A 345 9.05 7.40 -5.36
N TYR A 346 8.88 7.17 -6.66
CA TYR A 346 9.92 6.56 -7.49
C TYR A 346 11.21 7.39 -7.50
N ARG A 347 11.10 8.72 -7.63
CA ARG A 347 12.25 9.64 -7.65
C ARG A 347 13.00 9.69 -6.33
N VAL A 348 12.29 9.75 -5.19
CA VAL A 348 12.96 9.73 -3.88
C VAL A 348 13.64 8.38 -3.61
N CYS A 349 13.05 7.27 -4.07
CA CYS A 349 13.70 5.96 -4.01
C CYS A 349 14.97 5.90 -4.87
N GLN A 350 14.90 6.42 -6.10
CA GLN A 350 16.05 6.52 -7.00
C GLN A 350 17.18 7.38 -6.40
N LEU A 351 16.84 8.48 -5.71
CA LEU A 351 17.79 9.31 -5.01
C LEU A 351 18.41 8.57 -3.81
N ALA A 352 17.58 7.97 -2.96
CA ALA A 352 18.03 7.25 -1.78
C ALA A 352 18.97 6.10 -2.12
N ARG A 353 18.67 5.35 -3.18
CA ARG A 353 19.46 4.18 -3.60
C ARG A 353 20.92 4.50 -3.89
N LYS A 354 21.24 5.76 -4.23
CA LYS A 354 22.62 6.21 -4.45
C LYS A 354 23.48 6.15 -3.19
N SER A 355 22.85 6.21 -2.01
CA SER A 355 23.54 6.31 -0.72
C SER A 355 23.25 5.14 0.22
N VAL A 356 22.08 4.50 0.11
CA VAL A 356 21.62 3.47 1.04
C VAL A 356 20.96 2.31 0.32
N LYS A 357 20.93 1.12 0.95
CA LYS A 357 20.12 -0.04 0.49
C LYS A 357 18.80 -0.18 1.24
N VAL A 358 18.70 0.44 2.42
CA VAL A 358 17.49 0.44 3.25
C VAL A 358 17.12 1.87 3.63
N ALA A 359 15.83 2.21 3.56
CA ALA A 359 15.29 3.49 4.02
C ALA A 359 14.08 3.28 4.93
N LEU A 360 13.93 4.12 5.95
CA LEU A 360 12.72 4.19 6.77
C LEU A 360 11.78 5.28 6.23
N SER A 361 10.48 5.02 6.22
CA SER A 361 9.44 5.96 5.82
C SER A 361 8.46 6.27 6.96
N GLY A 362 7.77 7.41 6.86
CA GLY A 362 6.74 7.83 7.80
C GLY A 362 5.32 7.35 7.44
N ASP A 363 5.17 6.35 6.58
CA ASP A 363 3.87 5.86 6.13
C ASP A 363 3.08 5.23 7.29
N GLY A 364 1.75 5.40 7.28
CA GLY A 364 0.83 4.85 8.28
C GLY A 364 0.36 5.84 9.35
N GLY A 365 1.08 6.94 9.57
CA GLY A 365 0.73 7.88 10.63
C GLY A 365 -0.63 8.54 10.46
N ASP A 366 -1.04 8.84 9.22
CA ASP A 366 -2.35 9.45 8.94
C ASP A 366 -3.51 8.48 9.14
N GLU A 367 -3.36 7.23 8.71
CA GLU A 367 -4.32 6.16 8.89
C GLU A 367 -4.53 5.86 10.38
N ILE A 368 -3.44 5.75 11.15
CA ILE A 368 -3.47 5.33 12.55
C ILE A 368 -3.94 6.44 13.50
N PHE A 369 -3.60 7.70 13.24
CA PHE A 369 -3.89 8.82 14.16
C PHE A 369 -4.90 9.84 13.62
N GLY A 370 -5.62 9.53 12.55
CA GLY A 370 -6.69 10.39 12.04
C GLY A 370 -6.18 11.69 11.41
N GLY A 371 -5.16 11.59 10.55
CA GLY A 371 -4.46 12.77 10.02
C GLY A 371 -5.03 13.36 8.73
N TYR A 372 -5.83 12.59 8.00
CA TYR A 372 -6.39 13.08 6.75
C TYR A 372 -7.52 14.08 7.00
N ARG A 373 -7.62 15.08 6.11
CA ARG A 373 -8.74 16.02 6.12
C ARG A 373 -10.08 15.29 6.00
N ARG A 374 -10.12 14.20 5.22
CA ARG A 374 -11.32 13.36 5.03
C ARG A 374 -11.81 12.74 6.34
N HIS A 375 -10.91 12.35 7.26
CA HIS A 375 -11.31 11.83 8.57
C HIS A 375 -12.04 12.88 9.40
N LYS A 376 -11.48 14.09 9.49
CA LYS A 376 -12.10 15.20 10.22
C LYS A 376 -13.49 15.57 9.66
N MET A 377 -13.59 15.64 8.33
CA MET A 377 -14.86 15.91 7.65
C MET A 377 -15.88 14.80 7.88
N HIS A 378 -15.46 13.54 7.76
CA HIS A 378 -16.30 12.37 7.99
C HIS A 378 -16.89 12.38 9.41
N LEU A 379 -16.08 12.64 10.44
CA LEU A 379 -16.56 12.72 11.82
C LEU A 379 -17.53 13.88 12.05
N ALA A 380 -17.27 15.05 11.46
CA ALA A 380 -18.17 16.19 11.56
C ALA A 380 -19.52 15.89 10.92
N GLU A 381 -19.52 15.31 9.72
CA GLU A 381 -20.73 14.89 9.01
C GLU A 381 -21.45 13.73 9.72
N GLN A 382 -20.70 12.79 10.31
CA GLN A 382 -21.29 11.65 11.02
C GLN A 382 -22.06 12.09 12.27
N LYS A 383 -21.57 13.11 13.00
CA LYS A 383 -22.35 13.71 14.09
C LYS A 383 -23.71 14.20 13.61
N VAL A 384 -23.77 14.83 12.43
CA VAL A 384 -25.04 15.27 11.81
C VAL A 384 -25.89 14.07 11.39
N ARG A 385 -25.28 13.03 10.79
CA ARG A 385 -25.99 11.79 10.40
C ARG A 385 -26.61 11.07 11.59
N GLN A 386 -25.97 11.10 12.76
CA GLN A 386 -26.48 10.52 14.00
C GLN A 386 -27.61 11.36 14.61
N MET A 387 -27.56 12.70 14.47
CA MET A 387 -28.61 13.59 14.95
C MET A 387 -29.89 13.55 14.10
N ILE A 388 -29.79 13.31 12.78
CA ILE A 388 -30.92 13.36 11.84
C ILE A 388 -31.18 11.97 11.24
N PRO A 389 -32.29 11.29 11.59
CA PRO A 389 -32.63 9.98 11.07
C PRO A 389 -32.70 9.91 9.54
N SER A 390 -32.30 8.77 8.98
CA SER A 390 -32.18 8.53 7.53
C SER A 390 -33.42 8.92 6.71
N ARG A 391 -34.63 8.66 7.26
CA ARG A 391 -35.93 8.98 6.62
C ARG A 391 -36.14 10.48 6.33
N PHE A 392 -35.55 11.36 7.13
CA PHE A 392 -35.63 12.81 6.91
C PHE A 392 -34.38 13.32 6.20
N ARG A 393 -33.24 12.77 6.56
CA ARG A 393 -31.93 13.16 6.04
C ARG A 393 -31.80 12.93 4.52
N LYS A 394 -32.18 11.75 4.03
CA LYS A 394 -32.09 11.37 2.60
C LYS A 394 -32.84 12.34 1.67
N PRO A 395 -34.14 12.63 1.86
CA PRO A 395 -34.86 13.53 0.96
C PRO A 395 -34.37 14.98 1.04
N ILE A 396 -34.05 15.48 2.24
CA ILE A 396 -33.57 16.86 2.44
C ILE A 396 -32.21 17.05 1.74
N PHE A 397 -31.21 16.29 2.15
CA PHE A 397 -29.85 16.47 1.66
C PHE A 397 -29.65 15.90 0.25
N GLY A 398 -30.41 14.88 -0.15
CA GLY A 398 -30.40 14.36 -1.51
C GLY A 398 -30.94 15.38 -2.52
N SER A 399 -31.99 16.12 -2.17
CA SER A 399 -32.53 17.19 -3.01
C SER A 399 -31.56 18.38 -3.07
N LEU A 400 -31.03 18.80 -1.92
CA LEU A 400 -30.01 19.85 -1.86
C LEU A 400 -28.75 19.47 -2.65
N GLY A 401 -28.28 18.23 -2.54
CA GLY A 401 -27.12 17.73 -3.28
C GLY A 401 -27.32 17.71 -4.80
N LYS A 402 -28.56 17.56 -5.28
CA LYS A 402 -28.90 17.66 -6.71
C LYS A 402 -29.00 19.10 -7.20
N LEU A 403 -29.64 19.97 -6.41
CA LEU A 403 -29.99 21.33 -6.82
C LEU A 403 -28.86 22.34 -6.56
N TYR A 404 -28.06 22.13 -5.52
CA TYR A 404 -27.00 23.06 -5.15
C TYR A 404 -25.88 23.02 -6.20
N PRO A 405 -25.48 24.16 -6.76
CA PRO A 405 -24.44 24.19 -7.79
C PRO A 405 -23.11 23.71 -7.20
N LYS A 406 -22.30 23.00 -7.99
CA LYS A 406 -20.94 22.58 -7.55
C LYS A 406 -20.09 23.81 -7.17
N ALA A 407 -20.36 24.94 -7.84
CA ALA A 407 -19.83 26.27 -7.51
C ALA A 407 -18.31 26.24 -7.32
N ASP A 408 -17.59 25.59 -8.24
CA ASP A 408 -16.13 25.47 -8.20
C ASP A 408 -15.42 26.83 -8.21
N TRP A 409 -16.11 27.88 -8.67
CA TRP A 409 -15.69 29.28 -8.63
C TRP A 409 -15.88 29.97 -7.27
N ALA A 410 -16.74 29.45 -6.38
CA ALA A 410 -17.07 30.08 -5.11
C ALA A 410 -16.03 29.77 -4.02
N PRO A 411 -15.90 30.60 -2.96
CA PRO A 411 -15.08 30.29 -1.79
C PRO A 411 -15.42 28.93 -1.16
N ARG A 412 -14.42 28.22 -0.66
CA ARG A 412 -14.54 26.86 -0.06
C ARG A 412 -15.73 26.66 0.90
N PRO A 413 -16.07 27.57 1.84
CA PRO A 413 -17.22 27.36 2.74
C PRO A 413 -18.58 27.39 2.05
N LEU A 414 -18.68 27.94 0.83
CA LEU A 414 -19.91 27.99 0.03
C LEU A 414 -20.03 26.79 -0.92
N ARG A 415 -19.03 25.89 -0.98
CA ARG A 415 -19.06 24.66 -1.79
C ARG A 415 -19.71 23.53 -1.00
N ALA A 416 -21.02 23.59 -0.83
CA ALA A 416 -21.76 22.65 0.03
C ALA A 416 -22.31 21.41 -0.69
N LYS A 417 -22.29 21.37 -2.03
CA LYS A 417 -22.91 20.29 -2.83
C LYS A 417 -22.45 18.89 -2.37
N THR A 418 -21.14 18.68 -2.28
CA THR A 418 -20.54 17.39 -1.90
C THR A 418 -20.86 17.01 -0.46
N THR A 419 -20.89 17.99 0.45
CA THR A 419 -21.30 17.77 1.85
C THR A 419 -22.76 17.37 1.94
N PHE A 420 -23.66 18.00 1.17
CA PHE A 420 -25.07 17.57 1.12
C PHE A 420 -25.23 16.18 0.52
N GLN A 421 -24.55 15.87 -0.58
CA GLN A 421 -24.56 14.52 -1.15
C GLN A 421 -24.09 13.49 -0.13
N SER A 422 -22.95 13.73 0.53
CA SER A 422 -22.44 12.88 1.61
C SER A 422 -23.46 12.75 2.74
N LEU A 423 -24.01 13.86 3.23
CA LEU A 423 -25.02 13.89 4.28
C LEU A 423 -26.33 13.21 3.89
N ALA A 424 -26.55 12.77 2.66
CA ALA A 424 -27.68 11.90 2.29
C ALA A 424 -27.34 10.40 2.36
N LEU A 425 -26.06 10.04 2.33
CA LEU A 425 -25.55 8.67 2.29
C LEU A 425 -25.43 8.03 3.68
N ASN A 426 -25.37 6.69 3.77
CA ASN A 426 -24.98 6.01 5.00
C ASN A 426 -23.49 6.27 5.33
N GLN A 427 -23.01 5.82 6.49
CA GLN A 427 -21.65 6.10 6.93
C GLN A 427 -20.58 5.55 5.95
N VAL A 428 -20.74 4.29 5.52
CA VAL A 428 -19.80 3.62 4.60
C VAL A 428 -19.87 4.24 3.22
N GLU A 429 -21.07 4.51 2.70
CA GLU A 429 -21.30 5.20 1.41
C GLU A 429 -20.70 6.61 1.39
N ALA A 430 -20.87 7.37 2.47
CA ALA A 430 -20.28 8.69 2.61
C ALA A 430 -18.74 8.61 2.64
N TYR A 431 -18.19 7.60 3.32
CA TYR A 431 -16.75 7.37 3.34
C TYR A 431 -16.23 6.99 1.96
N ALA A 432 -16.88 6.04 1.30
CA ALA A 432 -16.58 5.61 -0.08
C ALA A 432 -16.55 6.80 -1.04
N SER A 433 -17.57 7.67 -1.00
CA SER A 433 -17.61 8.88 -1.82
C SER A 433 -16.47 9.86 -1.53
N SER A 434 -15.90 9.85 -0.32
CA SER A 434 -14.81 10.76 0.07
C SER A 434 -13.43 10.29 -0.38
N ILE A 435 -13.25 8.97 -0.57
CA ILE A 435 -12.01 8.38 -1.07
C ILE A 435 -12.04 8.11 -2.57
N SER A 436 -13.23 8.14 -3.19
CA SER A 436 -13.40 7.85 -4.61
C SER A 436 -12.64 8.85 -5.49
N LYS A 437 -11.86 8.37 -6.46
CA LYS A 437 -11.21 9.18 -7.49
C LYS A 437 -12.25 9.83 -8.40
N LEU A 438 -13.25 9.05 -8.82
CA LEU A 438 -14.45 9.54 -9.48
C LEU A 438 -15.67 9.07 -8.68
N ARG A 439 -16.56 10.00 -8.32
CA ARG A 439 -17.81 9.66 -7.64
C ARG A 439 -18.74 8.87 -8.57
N VAL A 440 -19.75 8.24 -7.98
CA VAL A 440 -20.75 7.43 -8.71
C VAL A 440 -21.36 8.20 -9.88
N ASP A 441 -21.74 9.47 -9.70
CA ASP A 441 -22.34 10.31 -10.74
C ASP A 441 -21.37 10.68 -11.88
N GLU A 442 -20.07 10.78 -11.56
CA GLU A 442 -19.00 11.00 -12.53
C GLU A 442 -18.72 9.71 -13.33
N ARG A 443 -18.70 8.55 -12.66
CA ARG A 443 -18.51 7.24 -13.30
C ARG A 443 -19.70 6.84 -14.20
N GLU A 444 -20.93 7.15 -13.79
CA GLU A 444 -22.13 6.92 -14.61
C GLU A 444 -22.11 7.67 -15.95
N GLN A 445 -21.49 8.86 -16.00
CA GLN A 445 -21.32 9.65 -17.21
C GLN A 445 -20.11 9.18 -18.03
N LEU A 446 -19.05 8.76 -17.34
CA LEU A 446 -17.82 8.26 -17.95
C LEU A 446 -18.03 6.93 -18.68
N PHE A 447 -18.81 6.03 -18.10
CA PHE A 447 -18.99 4.67 -18.63
C PHE A 447 -20.03 4.60 -19.73
N SER A 448 -19.76 3.73 -20.71
CA SER A 448 -20.71 3.44 -21.79
C SER A 448 -21.97 2.76 -21.23
N PRO A 449 -23.15 2.92 -21.87
CA PRO A 449 -24.35 2.18 -21.49
C PRO A 449 -24.17 0.66 -21.52
N GLN A 450 -23.40 0.16 -22.50
CA GLN A 450 -23.11 -1.27 -22.64
C GLN A 450 -22.29 -1.80 -21.46
N TYR A 451 -21.24 -1.09 -21.06
CA TYR A 451 -20.41 -1.50 -19.92
C TYR A 451 -21.18 -1.46 -18.60
N ARG A 452 -22.03 -0.44 -18.40
CA ARG A 452 -22.91 -0.38 -17.22
C ARG A 452 -23.88 -1.57 -17.14
N GLN A 453 -24.35 -2.08 -18.27
CA GLN A 453 -25.15 -3.32 -18.30
C GLN A 453 -24.29 -4.54 -17.95
N GLN A 454 -23.06 -4.60 -18.46
CA GLN A 454 -22.12 -5.69 -18.17
C GLN A 454 -21.78 -5.80 -16.68
N LEU A 455 -21.67 -4.67 -15.97
CA LEU A 455 -21.44 -4.65 -14.52
C LEU A 455 -22.55 -5.33 -13.71
N ASN A 456 -23.76 -5.48 -14.27
CA ASN A 456 -24.89 -6.17 -13.63
C ASN A 456 -25.15 -5.77 -12.17
N GLY A 457 -24.96 -4.48 -11.85
CA GLY A 457 -25.17 -3.94 -10.51
C GLY A 457 -23.95 -3.96 -9.57
N TYR A 458 -22.82 -4.54 -10.00
CA TYR A 458 -21.56 -4.45 -9.24
C TYR A 458 -21.15 -2.99 -9.05
N ASN A 459 -20.73 -2.64 -7.83
CA ASN A 459 -20.19 -1.33 -7.51
C ASN A 459 -18.95 -1.49 -6.62
N GLY A 460 -17.92 -0.69 -6.86
CA GLY A 460 -16.68 -0.76 -6.08
C GLY A 460 -16.90 -0.60 -4.56
N ILE A 461 -18.00 0.03 -4.12
CA ILE A 461 -18.36 0.15 -2.70
C ILE A 461 -18.59 -1.20 -2.00
N ASP A 462 -18.89 -2.26 -2.75
CA ASP A 462 -19.19 -3.58 -2.19
C ASP A 462 -17.99 -4.10 -1.38
N GLN A 463 -16.75 -3.79 -1.80
CA GLN A 463 -15.53 -4.14 -1.06
C GLN A 463 -15.42 -3.41 0.28
N LEU A 464 -15.71 -2.10 0.33
CA LEU A 464 -15.74 -1.36 1.61
C LEU A 464 -16.85 -1.88 2.52
N THR A 465 -18.01 -2.19 1.95
CA THR A 465 -19.16 -2.70 2.69
C THR A 465 -18.85 -4.06 3.30
N HIS A 466 -18.17 -4.93 2.56
CA HIS A 466 -17.69 -6.22 3.06
C HIS A 466 -16.78 -6.06 4.29
N HIS A 467 -15.78 -5.18 4.22
CA HIS A 467 -14.89 -4.93 5.37
C HIS A 467 -15.61 -4.22 6.52
N ALA A 468 -16.51 -3.28 6.24
CA ALA A 468 -17.27 -2.59 7.27
C ALA A 468 -18.12 -3.55 8.12
N HIS A 469 -18.70 -4.60 7.52
CA HIS A 469 -19.44 -5.63 8.26
C HIS A 469 -18.56 -6.49 9.17
N LYS A 470 -17.25 -6.56 8.91
CA LYS A 470 -16.27 -7.29 9.72
C LYS A 470 -15.57 -6.41 10.76
N ALA A 471 -15.68 -5.09 10.63
CA ALA A 471 -15.00 -4.14 11.51
C ALA A 471 -15.51 -4.31 12.95
N PRO A 472 -14.63 -4.55 13.93
CA PRO A 472 -15.06 -4.86 15.29
C PRO A 472 -15.25 -3.57 16.12
N THR A 473 -15.99 -2.59 15.59
CA THR A 473 -16.18 -1.30 16.25
C THR A 473 -17.38 -0.52 15.72
N ASP A 474 -18.06 0.19 16.61
CA ASP A 474 -19.08 1.20 16.26
C ASP A 474 -18.52 2.63 16.30
N ASP A 475 -17.26 2.82 16.74
CA ASP A 475 -16.63 4.14 16.77
C ASP A 475 -16.40 4.64 15.32
N PRO A 476 -16.92 5.83 14.96
CA PRO A 476 -16.83 6.28 13.58
C PRO A 476 -15.43 6.53 13.04
N LEU A 477 -14.47 6.90 13.89
CA LEU A 477 -13.09 7.07 13.48
C LEU A 477 -12.45 5.70 13.29
N LYS A 478 -12.59 4.81 14.27
CA LYS A 478 -11.99 3.47 14.20
C LYS A 478 -12.52 2.66 13.02
N LEU A 479 -13.80 2.80 12.68
CA LEU A 479 -14.38 2.17 11.48
C LEU A 479 -13.64 2.62 10.20
N ILE A 480 -13.47 3.93 9.99
CA ILE A 480 -12.80 4.41 8.77
C ILE A 480 -11.29 4.14 8.78
N GLN A 481 -10.68 4.03 9.95
CA GLN A 481 -9.29 3.57 10.09
C GLN A 481 -9.14 2.10 9.73
N TYR A 482 -10.06 1.24 10.18
CA TYR A 482 -10.12 -0.16 9.78
C TYR A 482 -10.31 -0.29 8.27
N LEU A 483 -11.23 0.48 7.68
CA LEU A 483 -11.42 0.51 6.23
C LEU A 483 -10.18 1.01 5.48
N ASP A 484 -9.49 2.04 6.00
CA ASP A 484 -8.22 2.50 5.44
C ASP A 484 -7.17 1.39 5.51
N ILE A 485 -7.01 0.70 6.64
CA ILE A 485 -6.05 -0.41 6.77
C ILE A 485 -6.36 -1.53 5.79
N LYS A 486 -7.64 -1.92 5.63
CA LYS A 486 -8.03 -3.04 4.75
C LYS A 486 -8.03 -2.71 3.26
N THR A 487 -8.18 -1.44 2.88
CA THR A 487 -8.31 -1.05 1.47
C THR A 487 -7.23 -0.05 1.04
N TRP A 488 -7.23 1.16 1.59
CA TRP A 488 -6.35 2.26 1.21
C TRP A 488 -4.87 1.97 1.45
N LEU A 489 -4.54 1.49 2.64
CA LEU A 489 -3.16 1.24 3.05
C LEU A 489 -2.54 0.10 2.23
N VAL A 490 -3.23 -1.04 2.14
CA VAL A 490 -2.76 -2.23 1.43
C VAL A 490 -2.71 -2.00 -0.08
N GLY A 491 -3.80 -1.49 -0.66
CA GLY A 491 -3.94 -1.34 -2.11
C GLY A 491 -3.27 -0.11 -2.70
N ASP A 492 -3.14 0.98 -1.93
CA ASP A 492 -2.54 2.24 -2.40
C ASP A 492 -1.15 2.46 -1.80
N ILE A 493 -1.07 2.83 -0.51
CA ILE A 493 0.15 3.36 0.09
C ILE A 493 1.29 2.33 0.10
N LEU A 494 1.02 1.11 0.57
CA LEU A 494 2.03 0.05 0.65
C LEU A 494 2.42 -0.46 -0.73
N THR A 495 1.46 -0.56 -1.65
CA THR A 495 1.73 -0.94 -3.05
C THR A 495 2.60 0.13 -3.73
N LYS A 496 2.29 1.42 -3.58
CA LYS A 496 3.11 2.53 -4.08
C LYS A 496 4.56 2.39 -3.65
N VAL A 497 4.77 2.26 -2.34
CA VAL A 497 6.09 2.30 -1.73
C VAL A 497 6.87 1.04 -2.08
N ASP A 498 6.28 -0.15 -1.99
CA ASP A 498 6.96 -1.39 -2.38
C ASP A 498 7.39 -1.35 -3.84
N ARG A 499 6.49 -1.05 -4.79
CA ARG A 499 6.83 -1.10 -6.22
C ARG A 499 7.85 -0.05 -6.62
N ALA A 500 7.68 1.19 -6.15
CA ALA A 500 8.60 2.27 -6.46
C ALA A 500 10.00 2.05 -5.87
N SER A 501 10.07 1.56 -4.63
CA SER A 501 11.36 1.28 -3.97
C SER A 501 12.06 0.07 -4.59
N MET A 502 11.31 -0.98 -4.88
CA MET A 502 11.85 -2.22 -5.42
C MET A 502 12.26 -2.11 -6.88
N ALA A 503 11.62 -1.24 -7.67
CA ALA A 503 12.11 -0.86 -9.00
C ALA A 503 13.49 -0.19 -8.97
N ASN A 504 13.93 0.28 -7.81
CA ASN A 504 15.26 0.84 -7.56
C ASN A 504 16.12 -0.07 -6.65
N SER A 505 15.73 -1.33 -6.44
CA SER A 505 16.43 -2.25 -5.54
C SER A 505 16.71 -1.64 -4.15
N LEU A 506 15.74 -0.90 -3.62
CA LEU A 506 15.78 -0.24 -2.31
C LEU A 506 14.72 -0.90 -1.42
N GLU A 507 15.11 -1.29 -0.21
CA GLU A 507 14.14 -1.70 0.78
C GLU A 507 13.60 -0.49 1.57
N VAL A 508 12.28 -0.38 1.68
CA VAL A 508 11.64 0.62 2.54
C VAL A 508 10.92 -0.05 3.70
N ARG A 509 11.17 0.47 4.90
CA ARG A 509 10.59 0.00 6.17
C ARG A 509 9.67 1.09 6.74
N ALA A 510 8.45 0.73 7.12
CA ALA A 510 7.50 1.66 7.75
C ALA A 510 7.32 1.33 9.24
N PRO A 511 7.95 2.08 10.17
CA PRO A 511 7.84 1.89 11.62
C PRO A 511 6.44 2.02 12.16
N LEU A 512 5.70 3.05 11.74
CA LEU A 512 4.33 3.27 12.21
C LEU A 512 3.38 2.14 11.81
N LEU A 513 3.75 1.33 10.81
CA LEU A 513 3.01 0.15 10.40
C LEU A 513 3.49 -1.14 11.09
N ASP A 514 4.09 -1.03 12.27
CA ASP A 514 4.29 -2.19 13.12
C ASP A 514 2.97 -2.72 13.66
N HIS A 515 2.73 -4.03 13.61
CA HIS A 515 1.44 -4.56 14.05
C HIS A 515 1.20 -4.32 15.54
N GLU A 516 2.21 -4.44 16.40
CA GLU A 516 2.09 -4.13 17.83
C GLU A 516 1.85 -2.63 18.06
N PHE A 517 2.52 -1.77 17.28
CA PHE A 517 2.26 -0.32 17.33
C PHE A 517 0.83 0.02 16.88
N ILE A 518 0.32 -0.62 15.83
CA ILE A 518 -1.07 -0.41 15.36
C ILE A 518 -2.06 -0.91 16.39
N GLU A 519 -1.87 -2.11 16.92
CA GLU A 519 -2.74 -2.70 17.95
C GLU A 519 -2.80 -1.79 19.18
N TRP A 520 -1.63 -1.32 19.65
CA TRP A 520 -1.57 -0.30 20.71
C TRP A 520 -2.26 1.00 20.30
N ALA A 521 -1.97 1.55 19.12
CA ALA A 521 -2.54 2.84 18.70
C ALA A 521 -4.06 2.77 18.52
N TYR A 522 -4.61 1.60 18.19
CA TYR A 522 -6.05 1.37 18.10
C TYR A 522 -6.75 1.41 19.47
N THR A 523 -6.00 1.25 20.56
CA THR A 523 -6.48 1.49 21.94
C THR A 523 -6.50 2.98 22.31
N VAL A 524 -5.88 3.88 21.54
CA VAL A 524 -5.95 5.33 21.78
C VAL A 524 -7.38 5.81 21.51
N ASN A 525 -7.88 6.72 22.36
CA ASN A 525 -9.22 7.26 22.22
C ASN A 525 -9.32 8.11 20.94
N SER A 526 -10.40 7.94 20.18
CA SER A 526 -10.66 8.72 18.96
C SER A 526 -10.66 10.23 19.19
N GLN A 527 -11.07 10.69 20.38
CA GLN A 527 -11.07 12.10 20.76
C GLN A 527 -9.65 12.67 20.97
N ASP A 528 -8.68 11.81 21.27
CA ASP A 528 -7.27 12.19 21.40
C ASP A 528 -6.53 12.13 20.07
N ASN A 529 -7.07 11.41 19.08
CA ASN A 529 -6.59 11.44 17.70
C ASN A 529 -7.12 12.67 16.93
N ILE A 530 -8.43 12.92 17.03
CA ILE A 530 -9.09 14.09 16.41
C ILE A 530 -9.78 14.92 17.48
N ARG A 531 -9.15 16.05 17.84
CA ARG A 531 -9.57 16.90 18.95
C ARG A 531 -9.95 18.30 18.50
N ASN A 532 -11.03 18.84 19.07
CA ASN A 532 -11.32 20.27 18.95
C ASN A 532 -10.50 21.04 19.99
N VAL A 533 -9.61 21.91 19.53
CA VAL A 533 -8.74 22.72 20.38
C VAL A 533 -9.28 24.13 20.40
N GLN A 534 -9.60 24.64 21.60
CA GLN A 534 -10.15 25.98 21.77
C GLN A 534 -9.25 27.04 21.12
N GLY A 535 -9.83 27.88 20.26
CA GLY A 535 -9.12 28.90 19.50
C GLY A 535 -8.27 28.39 18.32
N LYS A 536 -8.14 27.07 18.12
CA LYS A 536 -7.35 26.47 17.03
C LYS A 536 -8.15 25.52 16.12
N GLY A 537 -9.41 25.24 16.46
CA GLY A 537 -10.30 24.37 15.68
C GLY A 537 -9.94 22.89 15.80
N VAL A 538 -10.42 22.08 14.84
CA VAL A 538 -10.25 20.62 14.85
C VAL A 538 -8.88 20.21 14.33
N GLN A 539 -8.09 19.61 15.21
CA GLN A 539 -6.76 19.05 14.93
C GLN A 539 -6.85 17.54 14.76
N GLY A 540 -6.14 17.00 13.76
CA GLY A 540 -5.92 15.55 13.60
C GLY A 540 -4.50 15.19 14.02
N LYS A 541 -4.24 13.90 14.26
CA LYS A 541 -3.00 13.41 14.88
C LYS A 541 -2.69 14.10 16.21
N TYR A 542 -3.70 14.46 16.99
CA TYR A 542 -3.49 15.33 18.15
C TYR A 542 -2.57 14.67 19.20
N ALA A 543 -2.83 13.42 19.60
CA ALA A 543 -1.98 12.64 20.51
C ALA A 543 -0.55 12.52 19.99
N PHE A 544 -0.40 12.13 18.72
CA PHE A 544 0.90 11.98 18.07
C PHE A 544 1.71 13.28 18.04
N LYS A 545 1.09 14.40 17.62
CA LYS A 545 1.73 15.72 17.62
C LYS A 545 2.13 16.16 19.02
N LYS A 546 1.26 15.95 20.01
CA LYS A 546 1.51 16.35 21.40
C LYS A 546 2.67 15.61 22.02
N ALA A 547 2.75 14.29 21.81
CA ALA A 547 3.87 13.51 22.29
C ALA A 547 5.21 13.91 21.63
N LEU A 548 5.16 14.42 20.38
CA LEU A 548 6.34 14.82 19.61
C LEU A 548 6.84 16.26 19.88
N GLU A 549 6.14 17.07 20.68
CA GLU A 549 6.56 18.45 21.00
C GLU A 549 8.01 18.58 21.53
N PRO A 550 8.54 17.62 22.33
CA PRO A 550 9.94 17.66 22.77
C PRO A 550 10.96 17.36 21.65
N TYR A 551 10.53 16.81 20.52
CA TYR A 551 11.40 16.25 19.48
C TYR A 551 11.30 17.01 18.16
N VAL A 552 10.17 17.66 17.88
CA VAL A 552 9.91 18.31 16.59
C VAL A 552 9.42 19.73 16.85
N ASN A 553 9.97 20.71 16.11
CA ASN A 553 9.54 22.10 16.23
C ASN A 553 8.02 22.25 16.01
N GLN A 554 7.38 23.11 16.80
CA GLN A 554 5.96 23.43 16.69
C GLN A 554 5.57 23.93 15.30
N ASP A 555 6.47 24.67 14.62
CA ASP A 555 6.23 25.15 13.24
C ASP A 555 6.04 23.99 12.26
N ILE A 556 6.67 22.84 12.51
CA ILE A 556 6.54 21.63 11.72
C ILE A 556 5.33 20.80 12.19
N LEU A 557 5.15 20.65 13.49
CA LEU A 557 4.06 19.86 14.06
C LEU A 557 2.67 20.41 13.71
N TYR A 558 2.52 21.73 13.73
CA TYR A 558 1.21 22.39 13.65
C TYR A 558 0.95 23.11 12.33
N ARG A 559 1.84 22.99 11.33
CA ARG A 559 1.59 23.53 10.00
C ARG A 559 0.37 22.88 9.33
N PRO A 560 -0.25 23.57 8.35
CA PRO A 560 -1.20 22.95 7.46
C PRO A 560 -0.59 21.74 6.74
N LYS A 561 -1.32 20.62 6.69
CA LYS A 561 -0.88 19.42 5.97
C LYS A 561 -0.80 19.74 4.47
N MET A 562 0.40 19.61 3.91
CA MET A 562 0.61 19.52 2.47
C MET A 562 0.62 18.02 2.10
N GLY A 563 0.00 17.70 0.97
CA GLY A 563 0.02 16.33 0.45
C GLY A 563 1.24 16.15 -0.42
N PHE A 564 1.74 14.91 -0.52
CA PHE A 564 2.77 14.55 -1.48
C PHE A 564 2.18 14.49 -2.90
N SER A 565 1.75 15.64 -3.41
CA SER A 565 0.97 15.77 -4.64
C SER A 565 1.77 16.50 -5.73
N MET A 566 1.35 16.32 -6.97
CA MET A 566 2.00 16.90 -8.14
C MET A 566 1.06 17.89 -8.84
N PRO A 567 1.59 18.90 -9.56
CA PRO A 567 0.80 19.87 -10.32
C PRO A 567 0.25 19.30 -11.65
N ILE A 568 -0.35 18.10 -11.60
CA ILE A 568 -0.86 17.36 -12.78
C ILE A 568 -1.86 18.17 -13.60
N SER A 569 -2.77 18.89 -12.94
CA SER A 569 -3.76 19.73 -13.63
C SER A 569 -3.11 20.83 -14.48
N GLN A 570 -1.95 21.34 -14.05
CA GLN A 570 -1.22 22.33 -14.84
C GLN A 570 -0.51 21.64 -16.01
N TRP A 571 0.15 20.52 -15.76
CA TRP A 571 0.87 19.77 -16.78
C TRP A 571 -0.02 19.30 -17.92
N PHE A 572 -1.24 18.84 -17.62
CA PHE A 572 -2.23 18.44 -18.63
C PHE A 572 -2.78 19.58 -19.47
N ARG A 573 -2.62 20.84 -19.04
CA ARG A 573 -2.93 22.03 -19.85
C ARG A 573 -1.72 22.51 -20.66
N THR A 574 -0.51 22.13 -20.26
CA THR A 574 0.74 22.58 -20.86
C THR A 574 1.55 21.41 -21.44
N SER A 575 2.61 20.96 -20.77
CA SER A 575 3.64 20.05 -21.27
C SER A 575 3.11 18.65 -21.62
N LEU A 576 2.09 18.16 -20.93
CA LEU A 576 1.52 16.82 -21.10
C LEU A 576 0.21 16.79 -21.89
N LYS A 577 -0.27 17.93 -22.39
CA LYS A 577 -1.57 18.02 -23.08
C LYS A 577 -1.68 17.05 -24.25
N GLN A 578 -0.70 17.03 -25.17
CA GLN A 578 -0.78 16.18 -26.35
C GLN A 578 -0.69 14.69 -25.98
N THR A 579 0.18 14.33 -25.04
CA THR A 579 0.32 12.96 -24.53
C THR A 579 -0.99 12.45 -23.94
N LEU A 580 -1.67 13.28 -23.14
CA LEU A 580 -2.97 12.97 -22.57
C LEU A 580 -4.01 12.72 -23.66
N TYR A 581 -4.16 13.63 -24.62
CA TYR A 581 -5.12 13.49 -25.72
C TYR A 581 -4.87 12.22 -26.53
N ASN A 582 -3.61 11.96 -26.91
CA ASN A 582 -3.24 10.77 -27.69
C ASN A 582 -3.52 9.47 -26.94
N SER A 583 -3.33 9.45 -25.61
CA SER A 583 -3.58 8.26 -24.79
C SER A 583 -5.08 8.03 -24.60
N VAL A 584 -5.82 9.04 -24.11
CA VAL A 584 -7.24 8.92 -23.77
C VAL A 584 -8.12 8.70 -25.01
N LEU A 585 -7.74 9.25 -26.17
CA LEU A 585 -8.44 9.07 -27.45
C LEU A 585 -7.80 8.00 -28.35
N SER A 586 -6.95 7.14 -27.80
CA SER A 586 -6.37 6.00 -28.54
C SER A 586 -7.45 4.98 -28.93
N THR A 587 -7.19 4.21 -29.99
CA THR A 587 -8.08 3.12 -30.44
C THR A 587 -8.37 2.13 -29.32
N ASN A 588 -7.36 1.74 -28.54
CA ASN A 588 -7.52 0.80 -27.42
C ASN A 588 -8.46 1.31 -26.33
N MET A 589 -8.54 2.63 -26.12
CA MET A 589 -9.50 3.23 -25.20
C MET A 589 -10.90 3.29 -25.81
N LEU A 590 -11.01 3.79 -27.04
CA LEU A 590 -12.30 4.01 -27.70
C LEU A 590 -13.01 2.70 -28.05
N ASP A 591 -12.26 1.68 -28.46
CA ASP A 591 -12.78 0.38 -28.89
C ASP A 591 -12.93 -0.61 -27.71
N SER A 592 -12.47 -0.25 -26.51
CA SER A 592 -12.60 -1.08 -25.29
C SER A 592 -14.06 -1.37 -24.90
N GLY A 593 -15.01 -0.55 -25.37
CA GLY A 593 -16.41 -0.62 -24.97
C GLY A 593 -16.70 -0.07 -23.57
N TYR A 594 -15.69 0.32 -22.78
CA TYR A 594 -15.89 0.80 -21.40
C TYR A 594 -16.41 2.23 -21.32
N PHE A 595 -16.02 3.10 -22.26
CA PHE A 595 -16.17 4.54 -22.10
C PHE A 595 -17.21 5.18 -23.02
N ASN A 596 -17.83 6.24 -22.51
CA ASN A 596 -18.60 7.18 -23.29
C ASN A 596 -17.67 8.17 -24.01
N VAL A 597 -17.47 7.94 -25.31
CA VAL A 597 -16.53 8.72 -26.14
C VAL A 597 -16.86 10.21 -26.18
N SER A 598 -18.14 10.60 -26.23
CA SER A 598 -18.49 12.03 -26.23
C SER A 598 -18.15 12.69 -24.90
N HIS A 599 -18.32 11.96 -23.79
CA HIS A 599 -17.98 12.47 -22.47
C HIS A 599 -16.46 12.61 -22.29
N LEU A 600 -15.66 11.64 -22.77
CA LEU A 600 -14.19 11.74 -22.76
C LEU A 600 -13.70 13.00 -23.48
N LYS A 601 -14.21 13.25 -24.69
CA LYS A 601 -13.85 14.45 -25.46
C LYS A 601 -14.25 15.74 -24.75
N GLN A 602 -15.44 15.77 -24.13
CA GLN A 602 -15.89 16.89 -23.34
C GLN A 602 -14.97 17.16 -22.15
N MET A 603 -14.61 16.13 -21.37
CA MET A 603 -13.71 16.28 -20.20
C MET A 603 -12.34 16.85 -20.61
N LEU A 604 -11.77 16.35 -21.70
CA LEU A 604 -10.49 16.84 -22.23
C LEU A 604 -10.57 18.32 -22.63
N GLN A 605 -11.63 18.71 -23.33
CA GLN A 605 -11.86 20.09 -23.77
C GLN A 605 -12.08 21.04 -22.58
N GLU A 606 -13.01 20.70 -21.68
CA GLU A 606 -13.32 21.50 -20.49
C GLU A 606 -12.09 21.74 -19.60
N HIS A 607 -11.21 20.73 -19.49
CA HIS A 607 -9.95 20.86 -18.74
C HIS A 607 -8.94 21.75 -19.44
N SER A 608 -8.79 21.56 -20.76
CA SER A 608 -7.85 22.30 -21.60
C SER A 608 -8.19 23.79 -21.66
N ASP A 609 -9.48 24.12 -21.69
CA ASP A 609 -9.98 25.50 -21.75
C ASP A 609 -10.03 26.16 -20.37
N GLY A 610 -9.72 25.41 -19.30
CA GLY A 610 -9.78 25.92 -17.93
C GLY A 610 -11.21 26.09 -17.39
N TYR A 611 -12.23 25.61 -18.11
CA TYR A 611 -13.63 25.69 -17.68
C TYR A 611 -13.90 24.86 -16.42
N ARG A 612 -13.33 23.65 -16.34
CA ARG A 612 -13.38 22.76 -15.16
C ARG A 612 -12.06 22.05 -14.94
N ASP A 613 -11.72 21.78 -13.68
CA ASP A 613 -10.54 20.97 -13.37
C ASP A 613 -10.88 19.48 -13.28
N HIS A 614 -10.51 18.72 -14.32
CA HIS A 614 -10.58 17.27 -14.39
C HIS A 614 -9.23 16.56 -14.13
N GLY A 615 -8.20 17.24 -13.60
CA GLY A 615 -6.83 16.71 -13.53
C GLY A 615 -6.70 15.32 -12.88
N ALA A 616 -7.38 15.10 -11.75
CA ALA A 616 -7.36 13.79 -11.07
C ALA A 616 -8.04 12.68 -11.89
N SER A 617 -9.17 12.97 -12.53
CA SER A 617 -9.90 12.01 -13.36
C SER A 617 -9.15 11.70 -14.66
N LEU A 618 -8.54 12.73 -15.27
CA LEU A 618 -7.70 12.59 -16.45
C LEU A 618 -6.41 11.81 -16.16
N TRP A 619 -5.86 11.92 -14.94
CA TRP A 619 -4.75 11.09 -14.49
C TRP A 619 -5.15 9.61 -14.44
N CYS A 620 -6.32 9.30 -13.86
CA CYS A 620 -6.85 7.94 -13.85
C CYS A 620 -7.02 7.40 -15.28
N LEU A 621 -7.60 8.18 -16.18
CA LEU A 621 -7.76 7.81 -17.60
C LEU A 621 -6.42 7.59 -18.31
N LEU A 622 -5.42 8.41 -18.03
CA LEU A 622 -4.08 8.25 -18.59
C LEU A 622 -3.45 6.94 -18.14
N MET A 623 -3.47 6.65 -16.83
CA MET A 623 -2.90 5.41 -16.29
C MET A 623 -3.64 4.17 -16.78
N PHE A 624 -4.97 4.22 -16.85
CA PHE A 624 -5.78 3.16 -17.44
C PHE A 624 -5.44 2.93 -18.91
N SER A 625 -5.28 4.01 -19.68
CA SER A 625 -4.87 3.94 -21.09
C SER A 625 -3.50 3.27 -21.26
N GLN A 626 -2.53 3.57 -20.39
CA GLN A 626 -1.22 2.90 -20.45
C GLN A 626 -1.34 1.39 -20.24
N PHE A 627 -2.22 0.94 -19.34
CA PHE A 627 -2.48 -0.47 -19.13
C PHE A 627 -3.15 -1.12 -20.34
N MET A 628 -4.22 -0.50 -20.86
CA MET A 628 -4.97 -1.01 -22.02
C MET A 628 -4.13 -1.08 -23.30
N MET A 629 -3.04 -0.32 -23.41
CA MET A 629 -2.12 -0.44 -24.54
C MET A 629 -1.30 -1.74 -24.58
N LYS A 630 -1.25 -2.47 -23.46
CA LYS A 630 -0.53 -3.76 -23.37
C LYS A 630 -1.44 -4.98 -23.48
N GLN A 631 -2.74 -4.75 -23.43
CA GLN A 631 -3.77 -5.79 -23.57
C GLN A 631 -4.08 -5.95 -25.06
#